data_AF-A0A674CZN0-F1
#
_entry.id   AF-A0A674CZN0-F1
#
_cell.length_a   1.000
_cell.length_b   1.000
_cell.length_c   1.000
_cell.angle_alpha   90.00
_cell.angle_beta   90.00
_cell.angle_gamma   90.00
#
_symmetry.space_group_name_H-M   'P 1'
#
loop_
_entity.id
_entity.type
_entity.pdbx_description
1 polymer ?
#
loop_
_entity_poly.entity_id
_entity_poly.type
_entity_poly.pdbx_seq_one_letter_code
_entity_poly.pdbx_strand_id
1 'polypeptide(L)'
;MDSLDAQRKYLVTCSESLILSHGQGPGLNLVEKETDLQQVVMVNLSCLLLKNLDNVGSCRSLSVCILAENFISKIDALITCVHIVKLDLKGNQITQLPGVVFWESLRRLQLLHLHDNNMGTRKNIEGLSGCPNLTALTLYDTPLSLKGNYRHCIINSIWSLKALDNFVVSDEEIIENWILPLHFKPLCHNFYLNLYPAAKMGPYQSEMRAIHKIISEVNRIQSVYSPTLIIQRWIRGHLTRKRLGWSSLSLIGDHI
;
A
#
# COMPACT_ATOMS: atom_id res chain seq x y z
N MET A 1 -36.07 5.45 -16.92
CA MET A 1 -35.09 4.77 -17.80
C MET A 1 -33.92 5.71 -18.13
N ASP A 2 -33.47 6.44 -17.12
CA ASP A 2 -32.15 6.40 -16.49
C ASP A 2 -30.93 6.49 -17.41
N SER A 3 -30.37 7.70 -17.49
CA SER A 3 -29.08 8.01 -18.15
C SER A 3 -27.89 7.19 -17.62
N LEU A 4 -28.02 6.59 -16.43
CA LEU A 4 -27.06 5.67 -15.83
C LEU A 4 -26.94 4.33 -16.59
N ASP A 5 -28.03 3.82 -17.18
CA ASP A 5 -27.98 2.59 -18.00
C ASP A 5 -27.41 2.85 -19.40
N ALA A 6 -27.55 4.07 -19.92
CA ALA A 6 -26.89 4.48 -21.17
C ALA A 6 -25.36 4.55 -21.04
N GLN A 7 -24.84 4.99 -19.88
CA GLN A 7 -23.40 4.99 -19.59
C GLN A 7 -22.83 3.58 -19.44
N ARG A 8 -23.60 2.63 -18.90
CA ARG A 8 -23.17 1.23 -18.73
C ARG A 8 -22.91 0.49 -20.05
N LYS A 9 -23.49 0.96 -21.16
CA LYS A 9 -23.31 0.36 -22.49
C LYS A 9 -21.90 0.55 -23.06
N TYR A 10 -21.16 1.55 -22.59
CA TYR A 10 -19.80 1.88 -23.04
C TYR A 10 -18.71 1.35 -22.09
N LEU A 11 -19.09 0.72 -20.98
CA LEU A 11 -18.14 0.18 -20.02
C LEU A 11 -17.57 -1.14 -20.53
N VAL A 12 -16.26 -1.28 -20.39
CA VAL A 12 -15.53 -2.46 -20.86
C VAL A 12 -15.50 -3.51 -19.75
N THR A 13 -15.72 -4.77 -20.12
CA THR A 13 -15.46 -5.91 -19.25
C THR A 13 -14.01 -6.34 -19.41
N CYS A 14 -13.35 -6.70 -18.30
CA CYS A 14 -11.97 -7.16 -18.34
C CYS A 14 -11.91 -8.53 -19.05
N SER A 15 -11.47 -8.56 -20.31
CA SER A 15 -11.26 -9.79 -21.08
C SER A 15 -9.83 -10.32 -20.92
N GLU A 16 -9.62 -11.61 -21.19
CA GLU A 16 -8.28 -12.22 -21.10
C GLU A 16 -7.29 -11.59 -22.08
N SER A 17 -7.75 -11.29 -23.30
CA SER A 17 -6.95 -10.60 -24.32
C SER A 17 -6.52 -9.19 -23.90
N LEU A 18 -7.35 -8.50 -23.11
CA LEU A 18 -7.01 -7.17 -22.59
C LEU A 18 -5.90 -7.26 -21.53
N ILE A 19 -6.01 -8.25 -20.64
CA ILE A 19 -4.98 -8.52 -19.62
C ILE A 19 -3.65 -8.89 -20.29
N LEU A 20 -3.68 -9.73 -21.33
CA LEU A 20 -2.46 -10.14 -22.03
C LEU A 20 -1.83 -9.00 -22.84
N SER A 21 -2.64 -8.15 -23.48
CA SER A 21 -2.13 -6.99 -24.24
C SER A 21 -1.54 -5.89 -23.37
N HIS A 22 -2.00 -5.76 -22.13
CA HIS A 22 -1.55 -4.74 -21.18
C HIS A 22 -0.74 -5.32 -20.00
N GLY A 23 -0.44 -6.62 -20.08
CA GLY A 23 0.26 -7.40 -19.08
C GLY A 23 1.76 -7.49 -19.38
N GLN A 24 2.55 -7.64 -18.32
CA GLN A 24 3.97 -7.91 -18.39
C GLN A 24 4.30 -9.12 -17.51
N GLY A 25 5.24 -9.94 -17.98
CA GLY A 25 5.64 -11.18 -17.31
C GLY A 25 6.79 -11.85 -18.05
N PRO A 26 7.55 -12.73 -17.37
CA PRO A 26 8.65 -13.45 -17.98
C PRO A 26 8.12 -14.41 -19.05
N GLY A 27 8.31 -14.08 -20.33
CA GLY A 27 7.90 -14.93 -21.46
C GLY A 27 6.83 -14.34 -22.39
N LEU A 28 6.21 -13.20 -22.04
CA LEU A 28 5.18 -12.53 -22.87
C LEU A 28 5.71 -11.93 -24.19
N ASN A 29 7.03 -11.94 -24.41
CA ASN A 29 7.68 -11.37 -25.60
C ASN A 29 7.89 -12.36 -26.76
N LEU A 30 7.33 -13.58 -26.69
CA LEU A 30 7.48 -14.58 -27.75
C LEU A 30 6.13 -14.87 -28.38
N VAL A 31 5.97 -14.31 -29.58
CA VAL A 31 5.01 -14.66 -30.62
C VAL A 31 4.77 -16.19 -30.62
N GLU A 32 3.50 -16.60 -30.54
CA GLU A 32 2.99 -17.97 -30.84
C GLU A 32 3.00 -19.09 -29.77
N LYS A 33 2.88 -18.81 -28.47
CA LYS A 33 2.36 -19.85 -27.54
C LYS A 33 1.29 -19.27 -26.63
N GLU A 34 0.22 -20.03 -26.40
CA GLU A 34 -0.85 -19.76 -25.42
C GLU A 34 -0.24 -19.19 -24.13
N THR A 35 -0.26 -17.87 -23.99
CA THR A 35 0.29 -17.19 -22.81
C THR A 35 -0.72 -17.37 -21.69
N ASP A 36 -0.40 -18.28 -20.78
CA ASP A 36 -1.21 -18.54 -19.59
C ASP A 36 -1.26 -17.28 -18.72
N LEU A 37 -2.46 -16.82 -18.36
CA LEU A 37 -2.70 -15.69 -17.47
C LEU A 37 -1.94 -15.84 -16.14
N GLN A 38 -1.62 -17.07 -15.76
CA GLN A 38 -0.82 -17.39 -14.58
C GLN A 38 0.61 -16.84 -14.61
N GLN A 39 1.18 -16.51 -15.78
CA GLN A 39 2.54 -15.96 -15.90
C GLN A 39 2.59 -14.43 -15.85
N VAL A 40 1.43 -13.75 -15.83
CA VAL A 40 1.37 -12.30 -15.78
C VAL A 40 1.76 -11.81 -14.38
N VAL A 41 2.79 -10.96 -14.32
CA VAL A 41 3.38 -10.45 -13.07
C VAL A 41 2.98 -9.02 -12.81
N MET A 42 2.74 -8.23 -13.86
CA MET A 42 2.26 -6.87 -13.78
C MET A 42 1.16 -6.64 -14.81
N VAL A 43 0.12 -5.90 -14.43
CA VAL A 43 -0.96 -5.49 -15.33
C VAL A 43 -1.21 -4.01 -15.14
N ASN A 44 -1.29 -3.27 -16.25
CA ASN A 44 -1.70 -1.88 -16.23
C ASN A 44 -2.93 -1.65 -17.13
N LEU A 45 -4.08 -1.52 -16.50
CA LEU A 45 -5.36 -1.29 -17.17
C LEU A 45 -5.94 0.08 -16.81
N SER A 46 -5.09 1.10 -16.69
CA SER A 46 -5.54 2.45 -16.36
C SER A 46 -6.34 3.10 -17.50
N CYS A 47 -7.38 3.88 -17.17
CA CYS A 47 -8.15 4.68 -18.13
C CYS A 47 -8.89 3.85 -19.22
N LEU A 48 -9.29 2.61 -18.92
CA LEU A 48 -9.94 1.70 -19.88
C LEU A 48 -11.46 1.58 -19.69
N LEU A 49 -12.06 2.44 -18.87
CA LEU A 49 -13.49 2.44 -18.55
C LEU A 49 -13.98 1.08 -18.02
N LEU A 50 -13.12 0.38 -17.27
CA LEU A 50 -13.43 -0.96 -16.77
C LEU A 50 -14.46 -0.92 -15.64
N LYS A 51 -15.42 -1.85 -15.67
CA LYS A 51 -16.43 -2.02 -14.61
C LYS A 51 -16.19 -3.25 -13.73
N ASN A 52 -15.81 -4.37 -14.35
CA ASN A 52 -15.66 -5.66 -13.70
C ASN A 52 -14.24 -6.21 -13.88
N LEU A 53 -13.80 -7.03 -12.92
CA LEU A 53 -12.46 -7.63 -12.87
C LEU A 53 -12.46 -9.16 -12.97
N ASP A 54 -13.55 -9.77 -13.45
CA ASP A 54 -13.83 -11.21 -13.33
C ASP A 54 -12.65 -12.09 -13.79
N ASN A 55 -11.98 -11.73 -14.89
CA ASN A 55 -10.86 -12.51 -15.44
C ASN A 55 -9.49 -12.22 -14.79
N VAL A 56 -9.37 -11.19 -13.96
CA VAL A 56 -8.10 -10.87 -13.26
C VAL A 56 -7.78 -11.94 -12.22
N GLY A 57 -8.81 -12.62 -11.69
CA GLY A 57 -8.63 -13.71 -10.73
C GLY A 57 -7.84 -14.92 -11.28
N SER A 58 -7.68 -15.06 -12.59
CA SER A 58 -6.84 -16.10 -13.20
C SER A 58 -5.34 -15.81 -13.07
N CYS A 59 -4.95 -14.56 -12.77
CA CYS A 59 -3.56 -14.11 -12.72
C CYS A 59 -2.90 -14.43 -11.37
N ARG A 60 -2.56 -15.71 -11.12
CA ARG A 60 -2.00 -16.17 -9.83
C ARG A 60 -0.64 -15.55 -9.46
N SER A 61 0.18 -15.20 -10.46
CA SER A 61 1.51 -14.62 -10.24
C SER A 61 1.52 -13.09 -10.20
N LEU A 62 0.35 -12.45 -10.23
CA LEU A 62 0.23 -11.00 -10.27
C LEU A 62 0.83 -10.38 -9.01
N SER A 63 1.77 -9.45 -9.21
CA SER A 63 2.46 -8.75 -8.14
C SER A 63 2.23 -7.24 -8.15
N VAL A 64 1.98 -6.65 -9.32
CA VAL A 64 1.65 -5.22 -9.46
C VAL A 64 0.41 -5.09 -10.31
N CYS A 65 -0.66 -4.55 -9.72
CA CYS A 65 -1.93 -4.36 -10.39
C CYS A 65 -2.28 -2.86 -10.40
N ILE A 66 -2.33 -2.27 -11.59
CA ILE A 66 -2.66 -0.86 -11.78
C ILE A 66 -4.01 -0.78 -12.49
N LEU A 67 -5.02 -0.29 -11.78
CA LEU A 67 -6.41 -0.19 -12.22
C LEU A 67 -6.95 1.25 -12.05
N ALA A 68 -6.04 2.24 -12.08
CA ALA A 68 -6.38 3.64 -11.86
C ALA A 68 -7.35 4.19 -12.93
N GLU A 69 -8.22 5.13 -12.52
CA GLU A 69 -9.11 5.87 -13.42
C GLU A 69 -10.05 4.96 -14.22
N ASN A 70 -10.77 4.08 -13.52
CA ASN A 70 -11.77 3.18 -14.08
C ASN A 70 -13.12 3.34 -13.34
N PHE A 71 -14.10 2.50 -13.68
CA PHE A 71 -15.45 2.51 -13.11
C PHE A 71 -15.68 1.28 -12.22
N ILE A 72 -14.62 0.80 -11.57
CA ILE A 72 -14.65 -0.41 -10.76
C ILE A 72 -15.37 -0.11 -9.45
N SER A 73 -16.30 -0.98 -9.08
CA SER A 73 -17.04 -0.90 -7.81
C SER A 73 -16.75 -2.07 -6.87
N LYS A 74 -16.35 -3.23 -7.41
CA LYS A 74 -16.03 -4.44 -6.67
C LYS A 74 -14.67 -4.99 -7.09
N ILE A 75 -13.91 -5.48 -6.11
CA ILE A 75 -12.56 -6.00 -6.30
C ILE A 75 -12.41 -7.47 -5.87
N ASP A 76 -13.54 -8.17 -5.65
CA ASP A 76 -13.57 -9.54 -5.12
C ASP A 76 -12.77 -10.54 -5.96
N ALA A 77 -12.68 -10.31 -7.27
CA ALA A 77 -11.91 -11.15 -8.20
C ALA A 77 -10.40 -11.20 -7.88
N LEU A 78 -9.85 -10.22 -7.16
CA LEU A 78 -8.43 -10.19 -6.79
C LEU A 78 -8.06 -11.13 -5.63
N ILE A 79 -9.04 -11.80 -5.00
CA ILE A 79 -8.80 -12.68 -3.83
C ILE A 79 -7.81 -13.81 -4.11
N THR A 80 -7.75 -14.28 -5.36
CA THR A 80 -6.86 -15.36 -5.80
C THR A 80 -5.42 -14.87 -6.04
N CYS A 81 -5.21 -13.55 -6.16
CA CYS A 81 -3.94 -12.93 -6.51
C CYS A 81 -3.07 -12.70 -5.25
N VAL A 82 -2.70 -13.79 -4.58
CA VAL A 82 -2.00 -13.78 -3.28
C VAL A 82 -0.60 -13.14 -3.31
N HIS A 83 -0.05 -12.89 -4.49
CA HIS A 83 1.29 -12.34 -4.68
C HIS A 83 1.33 -10.82 -4.92
N ILE A 84 0.18 -10.14 -4.89
CA ILE A 84 0.12 -8.69 -5.07
C ILE A 84 0.93 -7.98 -3.98
N VAL A 85 1.82 -7.09 -4.42
CA VAL A 85 2.64 -6.20 -3.60
C VAL A 85 2.13 -4.76 -3.67
N LYS A 86 1.71 -4.32 -4.87
CA LYS A 86 1.13 -3.00 -5.11
C LYS A 86 -0.22 -3.14 -5.81
N LEU A 87 -1.24 -2.51 -5.24
CA LEU A 87 -2.57 -2.38 -5.83
C LEU A 87 -2.95 -0.91 -5.95
N ASP A 88 -3.13 -0.45 -7.19
CA ASP A 88 -3.58 0.92 -7.48
C ASP A 88 -5.02 0.91 -7.98
N LEU A 89 -5.92 1.47 -7.18
CA LEU A 89 -7.35 1.61 -7.41
C LEU A 89 -7.78 3.09 -7.35
N LYS A 90 -6.84 4.03 -7.56
CA LYS A 90 -7.12 5.47 -7.68
C LYS A 90 -8.29 5.75 -8.64
N GLY A 91 -9.13 6.73 -8.33
CA GLY A 91 -10.09 7.27 -9.32
C GLY A 91 -11.11 6.23 -9.78
N ASN A 92 -11.64 5.45 -8.84
CA ASN A 92 -12.65 4.41 -9.10
C ASN A 92 -13.96 4.72 -8.35
N GLN A 93 -14.97 3.86 -8.54
CA GLN A 93 -16.28 4.02 -7.90
C GLN A 93 -16.45 3.09 -6.70
N ILE A 94 -15.37 2.83 -5.97
CA ILE A 94 -15.39 1.93 -4.82
C ILE A 94 -16.08 2.64 -3.67
N THR A 95 -17.22 2.08 -3.25
CA THR A 95 -17.97 2.55 -2.09
C THR A 95 -17.72 1.69 -0.86
N GLN A 96 -17.44 0.40 -1.04
CA GLN A 96 -17.20 -0.56 0.05
C GLN A 96 -16.09 -1.54 -0.34
N LEU A 97 -15.12 -1.72 0.54
CA LEU A 97 -14.09 -2.73 0.37
C LEU A 97 -14.58 -4.11 0.84
N PRO A 98 -14.00 -5.20 0.30
CA PRO A 98 -14.26 -6.55 0.78
C PRO A 98 -13.92 -6.71 2.27
N GLY A 99 -14.48 -7.74 2.89
CA GLY A 99 -14.26 -8.06 4.31
C GLY A 99 -12.83 -8.52 4.62
N VAL A 100 -12.55 -8.70 5.91
CA VAL A 100 -11.21 -9.03 6.47
C VAL A 100 -10.55 -10.23 5.78
N VAL A 101 -11.33 -11.30 5.51
CA VAL A 101 -10.83 -12.55 4.89
C VAL A 101 -10.17 -12.31 3.54
N PHE A 102 -10.70 -11.38 2.74
CA PHE A 102 -10.12 -11.03 1.44
C PHE A 102 -8.72 -10.43 1.63
N TRP A 103 -8.58 -9.48 2.54
CA TRP A 103 -7.33 -8.76 2.77
C TRP A 103 -6.27 -9.61 3.48
N GLU A 104 -6.70 -10.55 4.32
CA GLU A 104 -5.82 -11.54 4.96
C GLU A 104 -5.13 -12.47 3.93
N SER A 105 -5.80 -12.75 2.81
CA SER A 105 -5.23 -13.55 1.73
C SER A 105 -4.09 -12.84 1.00
N LEU A 106 -4.11 -11.50 0.95
CA LEU A 106 -3.12 -10.65 0.26
C LEU A 106 -1.89 -10.40 1.14
N ARG A 107 -1.22 -11.49 1.54
CA ARG A 107 -0.12 -11.46 2.51
C ARG A 107 1.09 -10.63 2.08
N ARG A 108 1.26 -10.37 0.78
CA ARG A 108 2.39 -9.61 0.24
C ARG A 108 2.07 -8.15 -0.04
N LEU A 109 0.81 -7.72 0.15
CA LEU A 109 0.38 -6.37 -0.17
C LEU A 109 1.08 -5.38 0.76
N GLN A 110 1.81 -4.43 0.17
CA GLN A 110 2.58 -3.41 0.88
C GLN A 110 2.11 -2.00 0.55
N LEU A 111 1.68 -1.74 -0.68
CA LEU A 111 1.18 -0.44 -1.12
C LEU A 111 -0.24 -0.57 -1.67
N LEU A 112 -1.15 0.25 -1.13
CA LEU A 112 -2.53 0.32 -1.58
C LEU A 112 -2.93 1.78 -1.87
N HIS A 113 -3.35 2.04 -3.10
CA HIS A 113 -3.86 3.36 -3.49
C HIS A 113 -5.37 3.32 -3.70
N LEU A 114 -6.10 4.08 -2.90
CA LEU A 114 -7.56 4.16 -2.89
C LEU A 114 -8.07 5.61 -2.83
N HIS A 115 -7.20 6.59 -3.09
CA HIS A 115 -7.60 8.00 -3.15
C HIS A 115 -8.55 8.22 -4.33
N ASP A 116 -9.32 9.32 -4.28
CA ASP A 116 -10.31 9.65 -5.33
C ASP A 116 -11.34 8.51 -5.55
N ASN A 117 -11.93 8.03 -4.46
CA ASN A 117 -12.98 7.01 -4.44
C ASN A 117 -14.15 7.46 -3.55
N ASN A 118 -15.31 6.82 -3.69
CA ASN A 118 -16.54 7.26 -3.02
C ASN A 118 -16.82 6.54 -1.68
N MET A 119 -15.79 6.32 -0.86
CA MET A 119 -15.93 5.73 0.47
C MET A 119 -16.25 6.81 1.51
N GLY A 120 -17.41 6.73 2.15
CA GLY A 120 -17.85 7.75 3.12
C GLY A 120 -17.89 7.30 4.58
N THR A 121 -17.92 6.00 4.87
CA THR A 121 -18.08 5.47 6.24
C THR A 121 -16.90 4.61 6.65
N ARG A 122 -16.58 4.61 7.95
CA ARG A 122 -15.52 3.74 8.51
C ARG A 122 -15.77 2.26 8.24
N LYS A 123 -17.04 1.82 8.21
CA LYS A 123 -17.41 0.44 7.86
C LYS A 123 -16.94 0.05 6.46
N ASN A 124 -16.77 1.01 5.54
CA ASN A 124 -16.34 0.72 4.18
C ASN A 124 -14.88 0.25 4.08
N ILE A 125 -14.07 0.50 5.12
CA ILE A 125 -12.63 0.19 5.15
C ILE A 125 -12.24 -0.79 6.25
N GLU A 126 -13.21 -1.27 7.03
CA GLU A 126 -12.98 -2.15 8.19
C GLU A 126 -12.23 -3.43 7.81
N GLY A 127 -12.44 -3.93 6.58
CA GLY A 127 -11.73 -5.08 6.03
C GLY A 127 -10.21 -4.91 5.98
N LEU A 128 -9.69 -3.68 5.85
CA LEU A 128 -8.25 -3.42 5.76
C LEU A 128 -7.48 -3.74 7.05
N SER A 129 -8.18 -3.87 8.18
CA SER A 129 -7.58 -4.36 9.44
C SER A 129 -6.98 -5.77 9.31
N GLY A 130 -7.46 -6.56 8.34
CA GLY A 130 -6.95 -7.90 8.03
C GLY A 130 -5.63 -7.93 7.26
N CYS A 131 -5.11 -6.78 6.79
CA CYS A 131 -3.86 -6.73 6.03
C CYS A 131 -2.63 -6.91 6.95
N PRO A 132 -1.87 -8.03 6.85
CA PRO A 132 -0.75 -8.28 7.75
C PRO A 132 0.48 -7.41 7.46
N ASN A 133 0.69 -7.01 6.20
CA ASN A 133 1.95 -6.39 5.74
C ASN A 133 1.76 -5.04 5.00
N LEU A 134 0.55 -4.46 5.08
CA LEU A 134 0.27 -3.19 4.41
C LEU A 134 1.09 -2.06 5.04
N THR A 135 2.02 -1.51 4.27
CA THR A 135 2.98 -0.52 4.75
C THR A 135 2.52 0.90 4.48
N ALA A 136 1.95 1.17 3.30
CA ALA A 136 1.47 2.50 2.95
C ALA A 136 0.11 2.47 2.27
N LEU A 137 -0.71 3.47 2.61
CA LEU A 137 -2.08 3.62 2.16
C LEU A 137 -2.35 5.08 1.76
N THR A 138 -3.10 5.27 0.67
CA THR A 138 -3.63 6.58 0.29
C THR A 138 -5.14 6.53 0.16
N LEU A 139 -5.83 7.45 0.81
CA LEU A 139 -7.28 7.56 0.94
C LEU A 139 -7.75 9.03 0.96
N TYR A 140 -6.86 9.99 0.67
CA TYR A 140 -7.21 11.38 0.44
C TYR A 140 -8.21 11.53 -0.73
N ASP A 141 -8.90 12.66 -0.80
CA ASP A 141 -9.97 12.90 -1.77
C ASP A 141 -11.08 11.84 -1.73
N THR A 142 -11.43 11.39 -0.53
CA THR A 142 -12.61 10.53 -0.28
C THR A 142 -13.53 11.24 0.72
N PRO A 143 -14.86 10.99 0.70
CA PRO A 143 -15.74 11.56 1.70
C PRO A 143 -15.36 11.16 3.15
N LEU A 144 -14.62 10.05 3.31
CA LEU A 144 -14.04 9.62 4.58
C LEU A 144 -12.94 10.56 5.09
N SER A 145 -12.08 11.09 4.20
CA SER A 145 -10.95 11.95 4.60
C SER A 145 -11.39 13.31 5.18
N LEU A 146 -12.63 13.72 4.94
CA LEU A 146 -13.22 14.95 5.50
C LEU A 146 -13.57 14.83 6.99
N LYS A 147 -13.55 13.63 7.57
CA LYS A 147 -13.89 13.41 8.98
C LYS A 147 -12.70 13.77 9.87
N GLY A 148 -12.90 14.58 10.90
CA GLY A 148 -11.79 15.07 11.74
C GLY A 148 -10.98 13.98 12.47
N ASN A 149 -11.59 12.84 12.79
CA ASN A 149 -10.93 11.71 13.45
C ASN A 149 -10.45 10.62 12.47
N TYR A 150 -10.54 10.86 11.17
CA TYR A 150 -10.22 9.90 10.11
C TYR A 150 -8.84 9.29 10.31
N ARG A 151 -7.78 10.12 10.31
CA ARG A 151 -6.39 9.66 10.36
C ARG A 151 -6.09 8.78 11.56
N HIS A 152 -6.48 9.23 12.76
CA HIS A 152 -6.32 8.47 13.99
C HIS A 152 -7.09 7.14 13.95
N CYS A 153 -8.32 7.12 13.41
CA CYS A 153 -9.10 5.91 13.26
C CYS A 153 -8.46 4.90 12.29
N ILE A 154 -7.87 5.34 11.18
CA ILE A 154 -7.20 4.44 10.23
C ILE A 154 -5.96 3.81 10.85
N ILE A 155 -5.09 4.65 11.41
CA ILE A 155 -3.81 4.22 11.98
C ILE A 155 -4.05 3.18 13.07
N ASN A 156 -5.02 3.42 13.96
CA ASN A 156 -5.33 2.48 15.05
C ASN A 156 -6.13 1.25 14.60
N SER A 157 -6.77 1.28 13.43
CA SER A 157 -7.45 0.12 12.86
C SER A 157 -6.53 -0.79 12.04
N ILE A 158 -5.42 -0.28 11.50
CA ILE A 158 -4.50 -1.04 10.64
C ILE A 158 -3.10 -1.02 11.25
N TRP A 159 -2.80 -1.99 12.11
CA TRP A 159 -1.55 -2.00 12.88
C TRP A 159 -0.28 -2.17 12.06
N SER A 160 -0.38 -2.74 10.86
CA SER A 160 0.76 -2.90 9.94
C SER A 160 1.15 -1.58 9.26
N LEU A 161 0.27 -0.57 9.29
CA LEU A 161 0.41 0.66 8.53
C LEU A 161 1.50 1.56 9.08
N LYS A 162 2.38 2.03 8.19
CA LYS A 162 3.50 2.92 8.51
C LYS A 162 3.41 4.29 7.87
N ALA A 163 2.64 4.43 6.78
CA ALA A 163 2.43 5.71 6.11
C ALA A 163 0.99 5.84 5.59
N LEU A 164 0.40 7.01 5.76
CA LEU A 164 -0.95 7.36 5.34
C LEU A 164 -0.96 8.73 4.69
N ASP A 165 -1.59 8.86 3.51
CA ASP A 165 -1.84 10.13 2.80
C ASP A 165 -0.60 11.02 2.65
N ASN A 166 0.51 10.42 2.19
CA ASN A 166 1.82 11.07 2.00
C ASN A 166 2.54 11.49 3.28
N PHE A 167 2.12 11.00 4.44
CA PHE A 167 2.82 11.20 5.71
C PHE A 167 3.10 9.89 6.41
N VAL A 168 4.35 9.69 6.81
CA VAL A 168 4.75 8.60 7.70
C VAL A 168 4.06 8.79 9.06
N VAL A 169 3.59 7.68 9.64
CA VAL A 169 2.91 7.66 10.95
C VAL A 169 3.95 7.94 12.04
N SER A 170 3.62 8.89 12.92
CA SER A 170 4.44 9.23 14.08
C SER A 170 4.00 8.46 15.33
N ASP A 171 4.90 8.33 16.30
CA ASP A 171 4.61 7.61 17.55
C ASP A 171 3.49 8.29 18.38
N GLU A 172 3.39 9.62 18.31
CA GLU A 172 2.33 10.41 18.98
C GLU A 172 0.92 10.07 18.45
N GLU A 173 0.81 9.58 17.21
CA GLU A 173 -0.48 9.16 16.64
C GLU A 173 -0.91 7.76 17.10
N ILE A 174 0.06 6.94 17.53
CA ILE A 174 -0.14 5.56 17.94
C ILE A 174 -0.32 5.47 19.46
N ILE A 175 0.48 6.21 20.23
CA ILE A 175 0.48 6.16 21.69
C ILE A 175 -0.34 7.32 22.24
N GLU A 176 -1.48 6.99 22.83
CA GLU A 176 -2.36 7.98 23.46
C GLU A 176 -1.63 8.76 24.55
N ASN A 177 -1.88 10.07 24.59
CA ASN A 177 -1.34 11.02 25.57
C ASN A 177 0.20 11.17 25.57
N TRP A 178 0.88 10.74 24.50
CA TRP A 178 2.33 10.96 24.37
C TRP A 178 2.64 12.29 23.69
N ILE A 179 3.02 13.30 24.46
CA ILE A 179 3.39 14.62 23.93
C ILE A 179 4.88 14.61 23.54
N LEU A 180 5.18 14.78 22.26
CA LEU A 180 6.53 14.78 21.74
C LEU A 180 7.02 16.18 21.28
N PRO A 181 8.34 16.44 21.30
CA PRO A 181 8.95 17.64 20.72
C PRO A 181 8.60 17.86 19.25
N LEU A 182 8.69 19.11 18.78
CA LEU A 182 8.26 19.55 17.44
C LEU A 182 8.77 18.69 16.27
N HIS A 183 10.00 18.19 16.35
CA HIS A 183 10.62 17.40 15.28
C HIS A 183 10.08 15.96 15.16
N PHE A 184 9.35 15.48 16.16
CA PHE A 184 8.66 14.19 16.17
C PHE A 184 7.14 14.33 15.97
N LYS A 185 6.62 15.56 15.85
CA LYS A 185 5.19 15.80 15.70
C LYS A 185 4.67 15.24 14.37
N PRO A 186 3.42 14.75 14.35
CA PRO A 186 2.76 14.28 13.14
C PRO A 186 2.66 15.38 12.08
N LEU A 187 2.58 14.98 10.81
CA LEU A 187 2.33 15.86 9.66
C LEU A 187 3.37 16.97 9.43
N CYS A 188 4.51 16.96 10.14
CA CYS A 188 5.59 17.89 9.84
C CYS A 188 6.36 17.47 8.57
N HIS A 189 7.10 18.41 7.99
CA HIS A 189 7.85 18.20 6.74
C HIS A 189 8.78 16.97 6.78
N ASN A 190 9.33 16.63 7.95
CA ASN A 190 10.21 15.47 8.12
C ASN A 190 9.52 14.11 7.88
N PHE A 191 8.19 14.05 8.06
CA PHE A 191 7.39 12.85 7.83
C PHE A 191 6.76 12.82 6.45
N TYR A 192 6.87 13.89 5.65
CA TYR A 192 6.32 13.95 4.32
C TYR A 192 7.07 12.99 3.38
N LEU A 193 6.31 12.18 2.65
CA LEU A 193 6.79 11.26 1.64
C LEU A 193 5.74 11.13 0.55
N ASN A 194 6.09 11.43 -0.70
CA ASN A 194 5.18 11.18 -1.81
C ASN A 194 5.02 9.67 -2.04
N LEU A 195 3.85 9.13 -1.67
CA LEU A 195 3.49 7.72 -1.85
C LEU A 195 3.03 7.41 -3.27
N TYR A 196 2.66 8.43 -4.05
CA TYR A 196 2.18 8.31 -5.41
C TYR A 196 2.98 9.22 -6.37
N PRO A 197 4.27 8.91 -6.61
CA PRO A 197 5.05 9.65 -7.59
C PRO A 197 4.42 9.52 -8.97
N ALA A 198 4.48 10.59 -9.78
CA ALA A 198 3.96 10.57 -11.14
C ALA A 198 4.53 9.37 -11.91
N ALA A 199 3.66 8.39 -12.19
CA ALA A 199 4.06 7.16 -12.84
C ALA A 199 4.45 7.49 -14.29
N LYS A 200 5.71 7.24 -14.65
CA LYS A 200 6.07 7.05 -16.05
C LYS A 200 5.72 5.60 -16.37
N MET A 201 4.89 5.36 -17.39
CA MET A 201 4.66 3.99 -17.86
C MET A 201 6.00 3.31 -18.07
N GLY A 202 6.24 2.26 -17.29
CA GLY A 202 7.54 1.64 -17.17
C GLY A 202 7.43 0.13 -17.08
N PRO A 203 8.57 -0.57 -17.25
CA PRO A 203 8.61 -2.01 -17.07
C PRO A 203 8.40 -2.37 -15.60
N TYR A 204 7.96 -3.61 -15.35
CA TYR A 204 7.78 -4.20 -14.03
C TYR A 204 8.94 -3.93 -13.05
N GLN A 205 10.18 -4.06 -13.52
CA GLN A 205 11.36 -3.81 -12.68
C GLN A 205 11.43 -2.35 -12.17
N SER A 206 10.97 -1.39 -12.96
CA SER A 206 10.94 0.02 -12.57
C SER A 206 9.91 0.26 -11.48
N GLU A 207 8.70 -0.31 -11.64
CA GLU A 207 7.66 -0.25 -10.61
C GLU A 207 8.12 -0.91 -9.31
N MET A 208 8.74 -2.09 -9.40
CA MET A 208 9.25 -2.79 -8.23
C MET A 208 10.36 -1.99 -7.53
N ARG A 209 11.25 -1.32 -8.26
CA ARG A 209 12.23 -0.40 -7.67
C ARG A 209 11.57 0.79 -6.98
N ALA A 210 10.51 1.35 -7.58
CA ALA A 210 9.76 2.45 -6.97
C ALA A 210 9.09 2.02 -5.65
N ILE A 211 8.48 0.84 -5.62
CA ILE A 211 7.88 0.24 -4.41
C ILE A 211 8.94 0.10 -3.31
N HIS A 212 10.08 -0.53 -3.60
CA HIS A 212 11.16 -0.71 -2.64
C HIS A 212 11.72 0.63 -2.15
N LYS A 213 11.83 1.63 -3.03
CA LYS A 213 12.29 2.98 -2.67
C LYS A 213 11.34 3.63 -1.67
N ILE A 214 10.02 3.59 -1.92
CA ILE A 214 9.01 4.14 -1.02
C ILE A 214 9.12 3.47 0.36
N ILE A 215 9.14 2.13 0.40
CA ILE A 215 9.22 1.38 1.66
C ILE A 215 10.53 1.66 2.41
N SER A 216 11.66 1.71 1.71
CA SER A 216 12.95 2.07 2.30
C SER A 216 12.90 3.46 2.92
N GLU A 217 12.26 4.42 2.25
CA GLU A 217 12.17 5.79 2.72
C GLU A 217 11.24 5.93 3.94
N VAL A 218 10.11 5.21 3.96
CA VAL A 218 9.26 5.08 5.16
C VAL A 218 10.08 4.55 6.33
N ASN A 219 10.81 3.45 6.13
CA ASN A 219 11.64 2.86 7.19
C ASN A 219 12.78 3.79 7.62
N ARG A 220 13.38 4.54 6.68
CA ARG A 220 14.42 5.55 6.97
C ARG A 220 13.86 6.63 7.88
N ILE A 221 12.71 7.23 7.53
CA ILE A 221 12.05 8.27 8.33
C ILE A 221 11.72 7.73 9.72
N GLN A 222 11.10 6.55 9.82
CA GLN A 222 10.80 5.92 11.11
C GLN A 222 12.07 5.66 11.94
N SER A 223 13.17 5.23 11.34
CA SER A 223 14.42 4.96 12.07
C SER A 223 15.08 6.21 12.68
N VAL A 224 14.74 7.39 12.14
CA VAL A 224 15.28 8.69 12.57
C VAL A 224 14.30 9.41 13.51
N TYR A 225 13.00 9.29 13.26
CA TYR A 225 11.97 10.10 13.90
C TYR A 225 10.96 9.31 14.75
N SER A 226 11.15 8.00 14.97
CA SER A 226 10.37 7.24 15.97
C SER A 226 11.19 7.07 17.25
N PRO A 227 10.88 7.82 18.33
CA PRO A 227 11.49 7.59 19.65
C PRO A 227 11.44 6.12 20.09
N THR A 228 10.34 5.43 19.81
CA THR A 228 10.17 4.00 20.16
C THR A 228 11.22 3.14 19.46
N LEU A 229 11.38 3.28 18.14
CA LEU A 229 12.38 2.52 17.39
C LEU A 229 13.81 2.88 17.78
N ILE A 230 14.07 4.15 18.09
CA ILE A 230 15.36 4.61 18.58
C ILE A 230 15.68 3.90 19.90
N ILE A 231 14.81 3.97 20.91
CA ILE A 231 14.99 3.34 22.21
C ILE A 231 15.21 1.82 22.05
N GLN A 232 14.37 1.15 21.25
CA GLN A 232 14.52 -0.28 20.97
C GLN A 232 15.87 -0.61 20.33
N ARG A 233 16.39 0.23 19.42
CA ARG A 233 17.69 0.05 18.78
C ARG A 233 18.83 0.16 19.81
N TRP A 234 18.76 1.14 20.71
CA TRP A 234 19.74 1.30 21.80
C TRP A 234 19.75 0.10 22.76
N ILE A 235 18.57 -0.35 23.19
CA ILE A 235 18.43 -1.54 24.06
C ILE A 235 19.02 -2.77 23.39
N ARG A 236 18.64 -3.06 22.14
CA ARG A 236 19.19 -4.18 21.37
C ARG A 236 20.72 -4.11 21.29
N GLY A 237 21.28 -2.94 20.96
CA GLY A 237 22.72 -2.75 20.91
C GLY A 237 23.42 -2.97 22.26
N HIS A 238 22.83 -2.52 23.37
CA HIS A 238 23.35 -2.77 24.71
C HIS A 238 23.38 -4.27 25.05
N LEU A 239 22.27 -4.97 24.80
CA LEU A 239 22.18 -6.42 25.04
C LEU A 239 23.20 -7.20 24.20
N THR A 240 23.40 -6.82 22.93
CA THR A 240 24.41 -7.42 22.06
C THR A 240 25.82 -7.22 22.60
N ARG A 241 26.18 -6.00 23.04
CA ARG A 241 27.51 -5.73 23.64
C ARG A 241 27.74 -6.52 24.92
N LYS A 242 26.72 -6.60 25.78
CA LYS A 242 26.76 -7.41 27.01
C LYS A 242 27.00 -8.89 26.69
N ARG A 243 26.35 -9.43 25.66
CA ARG A 243 26.54 -10.82 25.20
C ARG A 243 27.96 -11.07 24.65
N LEU A 244 28.55 -10.06 24.00
CA LEU A 244 29.91 -10.13 23.45
C LEU A 244 31.00 -9.83 24.47
N GLY A 245 30.66 -9.61 25.75
CA GLY A 245 31.62 -9.31 26.81
C GLY A 245 32.21 -7.89 26.75
N TRP A 246 31.63 -7.00 25.95
CA TRP A 246 32.02 -5.58 25.90
C TRP A 246 31.32 -4.83 27.04
N SER A 247 31.81 -5.06 28.26
CA SER A 247 31.46 -4.27 29.43
C SER A 247 32.05 -2.88 29.27
N SER A 248 31.26 -1.83 29.48
CA SER A 248 31.73 -0.46 29.65
C SER A 248 32.53 -0.35 30.96
N LEU A 249 33.77 -0.84 30.98
CA LEU A 249 34.72 -0.71 32.09
C LEU A 249 36.14 -1.11 31.63
N SER A 250 36.73 -0.30 30.76
CA SER A 250 38.19 -0.25 30.55
C SER A 250 38.69 1.07 29.93
N LEU A 251 37.93 2.17 30.04
CA LEU A 251 38.34 3.50 29.54
C LEU A 251 38.19 4.62 30.59
N ILE A 252 38.33 4.28 31.86
CA ILE A 252 38.72 5.23 32.92
C ILE A 252 39.86 4.57 33.67
N GLY A 253 41.01 4.49 33.00
CA GLY A 253 42.28 4.17 33.63
C GLY A 253 43.00 5.49 33.90
N ASP A 254 43.06 5.84 35.18
CA ASP A 254 44.21 6.45 35.85
C ASP A 254 45.12 7.34 35.00
N HIS A 255 44.72 8.59 34.82
CA HIS A 255 45.63 9.73 34.80
C HIS A 255 44.88 10.99 35.24
N ILE A 256 44.93 11.26 36.56
CA ILE A 256 45.31 12.52 37.23
C ILE A 256 45.23 12.26 38.74
#